data_AF-A0AAV0C876-F1
#
_entry.id   AF-A0AAV0C876-F1
#
_cell.length_a   1.000
_cell.length_b   1.000
_cell.length_c   1.000
_cell.angle_alpha   90.00
_cell.angle_beta   90.00
_cell.angle_gamma   90.00
#
_symmetry.space_group_name_H-M   'P 1'
#
loop_
_entity.id
_entity.type
_entity.pdbx_description
1 polymer ?
#
loop_
_entity_poly.entity_id
_entity_poly.type
_entity_poly.pdbx_seq_one_letter_code
_entity_poly.pdbx_strand_id
1 'polypeptide(L)'
;MGRKRKSENPNPKTKKENPAAEAPSSPVTSPPPPPWIELPGDVTANILKRLGSKEILWSAQRVCTTWWKVCHYPSVWRVIDLGRPDVAHKDFRLACRRAVDRSQGQLVDLTIECFADDDLLNYIADRSCSLKRLKLESCTQVSGTVLAEALKKFPELEECHLVIMPTVLAKDVEAIGRSCPKLISFTHDDYGYRSWEACNVRAGPDCNDYALAIAKNMPNLQHLSLFAHHMTNDGLEAILQGCAHLKSLDIRQCYCLKMTQDLEKRCRERVKDLRLPSDSIIDVARLDGDEPSDDICPDVCGCCGYSGSDSDAGCEDFYRDYYSL
;
A
#
# COMPACT_ATOMS: atom_id res chain seq x y z
N MET A 1 -1.13 58.56 56.42
CA MET A 1 -2.00 59.14 57.46
C MET A 1 -3.03 60.00 56.76
N GLY A 2 -4.33 60.01 57.00
CA GLY A 2 -5.22 59.30 57.90
C GLY A 2 -6.65 59.60 57.39
N ARG A 3 -7.54 58.63 57.59
CA ARG A 3 -8.95 58.63 57.18
C ARG A 3 -9.72 59.85 57.67
N LYS A 4 -10.74 60.27 56.90
CA LYS A 4 -12.08 60.62 57.44
C LYS A 4 -13.19 60.43 56.40
N ARG A 5 -14.18 59.61 56.80
CA ARG A 5 -15.56 59.48 56.28
C ARG A 5 -16.32 60.79 56.61
N LYS A 6 -17.50 61.16 56.11
CA LYS A 6 -18.66 60.50 55.48
C LYS A 6 -19.59 61.66 55.03
N SER A 7 -20.34 61.54 53.95
CA SER A 7 -21.67 62.17 53.86
C SER A 7 -22.58 61.32 52.96
N GLU A 8 -23.71 60.92 53.52
CA GLU A 8 -24.82 60.25 52.87
C GLU A 8 -25.76 61.31 52.26
N ASN A 9 -26.35 61.03 51.10
CA ASN A 9 -27.67 61.54 50.74
C ASN A 9 -28.39 60.51 49.84
N PRO A 10 -29.72 60.38 49.93
CA PRO A 10 -30.48 59.22 49.48
C PRO A 10 -31.03 59.39 48.06
N ASN A 11 -31.23 58.29 47.35
CA ASN A 11 -32.04 58.25 46.12
C ASN A 11 -32.79 56.89 46.03
N PRO A 12 -33.85 56.75 45.22
CA PRO A 12 -35.18 56.41 45.70
C PRO A 12 -35.57 54.96 45.38
N LYS A 13 -36.63 54.52 46.07
CA LYS A 13 -37.31 53.25 45.87
C LYS A 13 -37.74 53.06 44.40
N THR A 14 -37.10 52.14 43.69
CA THR A 14 -37.63 51.58 42.44
C THR A 14 -38.52 50.38 42.78
N LYS A 15 -39.75 50.43 42.28
CA LYS A 15 -40.76 49.37 42.40
C LYS A 15 -40.23 48.07 41.79
N LYS A 16 -40.29 46.97 42.55
CA LYS A 16 -40.22 45.61 42.05
C LYS A 16 -41.46 45.35 41.19
N GLU A 17 -41.28 45.21 39.88
CA GLU A 17 -42.20 44.44 39.04
C GLU A 17 -41.84 42.96 39.18
N ASN A 18 -42.85 42.14 39.49
CA ASN A 18 -42.73 40.69 39.54
C ASN A 18 -42.66 40.14 38.11
N PRO A 19 -41.68 39.28 37.76
CA PRO A 19 -41.85 38.39 36.62
C PRO A 19 -42.83 37.28 36.99
N ALA A 20 -43.73 36.99 36.06
CA ALA A 20 -44.68 35.90 36.13
C ALA A 20 -44.00 34.55 36.43
N ALA A 21 -44.69 33.70 37.18
CA ALA A 21 -44.27 32.33 37.47
C ALA A 21 -44.01 31.56 36.16
N GLU A 22 -42.77 31.15 35.94
CA GLU A 22 -42.42 30.14 34.94
C GLU A 22 -43.10 28.83 35.29
N ALA A 23 -43.87 28.30 34.34
CA ALA A 23 -44.42 26.95 34.39
C ALA A 23 -43.28 25.91 34.48
N PRO A 24 -43.48 24.76 35.15
CA PRO A 24 -42.45 23.74 35.24
C PRO A 24 -42.09 23.26 33.84
N SER A 25 -40.81 23.35 33.50
CA SER A 25 -40.27 22.84 32.24
C SER A 25 -40.53 21.34 32.16
N SER A 26 -41.22 20.93 31.09
CA SER A 26 -41.44 19.52 30.75
C SER A 26 -40.10 18.78 30.72
N PRO A 27 -40.03 17.52 31.18
CA PRO A 27 -38.80 16.74 31.08
C PRO A 27 -38.43 16.63 29.59
N VAL A 28 -37.21 17.04 29.26
CA VAL A 28 -36.64 16.85 27.93
C VAL A 28 -36.51 15.35 27.71
N THR A 29 -37.50 14.74 27.05
CA THR A 29 -37.41 13.37 26.57
C THR A 29 -36.24 13.28 25.61
N SER A 30 -35.23 12.48 25.96
CA SER A 30 -34.11 12.18 25.07
C SER A 30 -34.65 11.61 23.75
N PRO A 31 -34.09 12.00 22.59
CA PRO A 31 -34.49 11.40 21.33
C PRO A 31 -34.35 9.87 21.39
N PRO A 32 -35.22 9.12 20.71
CA PRO A 32 -35.13 7.66 20.71
C PRO A 32 -33.74 7.24 20.23
N PRO A 33 -33.18 6.15 20.82
CA PRO A 33 -31.88 5.65 20.40
C PRO A 33 -31.89 5.45 18.88
N PRO A 34 -30.85 5.90 18.17
CA PRO A 34 -30.82 5.77 16.73
C PRO A 34 -31.00 4.29 16.32
N PRO A 35 -31.76 4.02 15.24
CA PRO A 35 -32.31 2.70 14.92
C PRO A 35 -31.25 1.61 14.72
N TRP A 36 -30.00 1.99 14.44
CA TRP A 36 -28.88 1.07 14.29
C TRP A 36 -28.39 0.41 15.60
N ILE A 37 -28.85 0.85 16.78
CA ILE A 37 -28.52 0.23 18.07
C ILE A 37 -29.23 -1.12 18.22
N GLU A 38 -30.33 -1.32 17.49
CA GLU A 38 -31.16 -2.54 17.52
C GLU A 38 -30.69 -3.61 16.54
N LEU A 39 -29.67 -3.31 15.72
CA LEU A 39 -29.15 -4.28 14.75
C LEU A 39 -28.45 -5.46 15.46
N PRO A 40 -28.69 -6.71 15.02
CA PRO A 40 -27.92 -7.86 15.46
C PRO A 40 -26.42 -7.65 15.24
N GLY A 41 -25.59 -8.14 16.18
CA GLY A 41 -24.16 -7.86 16.19
C GLY A 41 -23.40 -8.40 14.96
N ASP A 42 -23.90 -9.47 14.35
CA ASP A 42 -23.40 -10.04 13.08
C ASP A 42 -23.69 -9.12 11.89
N VAL A 43 -24.89 -8.53 11.83
CA VAL A 43 -25.25 -7.53 10.81
C VAL A 43 -24.40 -6.27 10.99
N THR A 44 -24.26 -5.78 12.23
CA THR A 44 -23.36 -4.65 12.54
C THR A 44 -21.92 -4.97 12.14
N ALA A 45 -21.41 -6.17 12.45
CA ALA A 45 -20.05 -6.58 12.06
C ALA A 45 -19.85 -6.56 10.54
N ASN A 46 -20.85 -7.01 9.78
CA ASN A 46 -20.80 -6.99 8.32
C ASN A 46 -20.74 -5.56 7.78
N ILE A 47 -21.54 -4.64 8.33
CA ILE A 47 -21.53 -3.22 7.97
C ILE A 47 -20.16 -2.60 8.29
N LEU A 48 -19.65 -2.80 9.51
CA LEU A 48 -18.39 -2.21 9.96
C LEU A 48 -17.20 -2.68 9.14
N LYS A 49 -17.15 -3.95 8.74
CA LYS A 49 -16.09 -4.48 7.87
C LYS A 49 -15.96 -3.72 6.55
N ARG A 50 -17.03 -3.12 6.05
CA ARG A 50 -17.02 -2.34 4.79
C ARG A 50 -16.40 -0.94 4.95
N LEU A 51 -16.23 -0.46 6.18
CA LEU A 51 -15.57 0.84 6.45
C LEU A 51 -14.04 0.76 6.30
N GLY A 52 -13.47 -0.45 6.35
CA GLY A 52 -12.02 -0.66 6.35
C GLY A 52 -11.39 -0.51 7.74
N SER A 53 -10.19 -1.05 7.90
CA SER A 53 -9.55 -1.18 9.21
C SER A 53 -9.21 0.17 9.85
N LYS A 54 -8.85 1.17 9.03
CA LYS A 54 -8.58 2.53 9.52
C LYS A 54 -9.80 3.16 10.19
N GLU A 55 -10.94 3.19 9.49
CA GLU A 55 -12.17 3.76 10.05
C GLU A 55 -12.65 3.01 11.29
N ILE A 56 -12.48 1.69 11.34
CA ILE A 56 -12.81 0.91 12.53
C ILE A 56 -11.93 1.31 13.72
N LEU A 57 -10.62 1.52 13.50
CA LEU A 57 -9.65 1.91 14.52
C LEU A 57 -9.85 3.33 15.03
N TRP A 58 -10.13 4.30 14.17
CA TRP A 58 -10.14 5.71 14.58
C TRP A 58 -11.54 6.29 14.80
N SER A 59 -12.55 5.77 14.11
CA SER A 59 -13.90 6.35 14.07
C SER A 59 -14.95 5.43 14.68
N ALA A 60 -15.19 4.26 14.08
CA ALA A 60 -16.37 3.44 14.35
C ALA A 60 -16.46 2.94 15.80
N GLN A 61 -15.32 2.55 16.40
CA GLN A 61 -15.30 2.09 17.78
C GLN A 61 -15.66 3.19 18.81
N ARG A 62 -15.76 4.46 18.41
CA ARG A 62 -16.07 5.60 19.28
C ARG A 62 -17.53 6.06 19.17
N VAL A 63 -18.32 5.47 18.27
CA VAL A 63 -19.70 5.91 17.97
C VAL A 63 -20.66 5.58 19.12
N CYS A 64 -20.71 4.30 19.52
CA CYS A 64 -21.54 3.85 20.62
C CYS A 64 -20.99 2.55 21.23
N THR A 65 -21.54 2.14 22.38
CA THR A 65 -21.10 0.92 23.08
C THR A 65 -21.34 -0.36 22.30
N THR A 66 -22.43 -0.43 21.52
CA THR A 66 -22.71 -1.57 20.63
C THR A 66 -21.63 -1.71 19.56
N TRP A 67 -21.32 -0.62 18.86
CA TRP A 67 -20.27 -0.61 17.83
C TRP A 67 -18.91 -0.91 18.44
N TRP A 68 -18.59 -0.33 19.60
CA TRP A 68 -17.35 -0.64 20.31
C TRP A 68 -17.21 -2.15 20.59
N LYS A 69 -18.25 -2.82 21.08
CA LYS A 69 -18.23 -4.27 21.33
C LYS A 69 -17.99 -5.05 20.04
N VAL A 70 -18.71 -4.71 18.98
CA VAL A 70 -18.58 -5.39 17.68
C VAL A 70 -17.20 -5.17 17.05
N CYS A 71 -16.63 -3.97 17.17
CA CYS A 71 -15.26 -3.66 16.74
C CYS A 71 -14.20 -4.51 17.48
N HIS A 72 -14.54 -5.21 18.57
CA HIS A 72 -13.63 -6.12 19.27
C HIS A 72 -13.85 -7.60 18.89
N TYR A 73 -14.77 -7.90 17.98
CA TYR A 73 -14.96 -9.27 17.50
C TYR A 73 -13.79 -9.70 16.60
N PRO A 74 -13.19 -10.88 16.83
CA PRO A 74 -12.07 -11.37 16.01
C PRO A 74 -12.39 -11.45 14.53
N SER A 75 -13.64 -11.81 14.20
CA SER A 75 -14.08 -11.92 12.82
C SER A 75 -14.00 -10.62 12.03
N VAL A 76 -13.99 -9.45 12.71
CA VAL A 76 -13.83 -8.11 12.09
C VAL A 76 -12.39 -7.85 11.65
N TRP A 77 -11.41 -8.49 12.29
CA TRP A 77 -9.98 -8.27 12.06
C TRP A 77 -9.31 -9.39 11.27
N ARG A 78 -10.09 -10.12 10.48
CA ARG A 78 -9.56 -11.12 9.55
C ARG A 78 -8.80 -10.47 8.39
N VAL A 79 -9.17 -9.25 8.01
CA VAL A 79 -8.51 -8.45 6.98
C VAL A 79 -8.11 -7.13 7.63
N ILE A 80 -6.83 -6.81 7.59
CA ILE A 80 -6.27 -5.58 8.13
C ILE A 80 -5.59 -4.81 6.99
N ASP A 81 -6.20 -3.69 6.59
CA ASP A 81 -5.60 -2.77 5.64
C ASP A 81 -5.23 -1.45 6.34
N LEU A 82 -3.93 -1.28 6.52
CA LEU A 82 -3.28 -0.06 7.02
C LEU A 82 -2.32 0.47 5.96
N GLY A 83 -2.79 0.62 4.72
CA GLY A 83 -2.11 1.40 3.69
C GLY A 83 -1.87 2.85 4.12
N ARG A 84 -1.31 3.67 3.23
CA ARG A 84 -0.69 4.98 3.50
C ARG A 84 -1.19 5.70 4.77
N PRO A 85 -0.28 6.01 5.71
CA PRO A 85 -0.61 6.81 6.88
C PRO A 85 -1.29 8.13 6.52
N ASP A 86 -2.39 8.44 7.18
CA ASP A 86 -2.92 9.80 7.18
C ASP A 86 -2.10 10.65 8.17
N VAL A 87 -1.79 11.88 7.78
CA VAL A 87 -1.17 12.91 8.63
C VAL A 87 -1.90 13.10 9.96
N ALA A 88 -3.20 12.80 10.01
CA ALA A 88 -4.04 12.88 11.20
C ALA A 88 -3.69 11.86 12.32
N HIS A 89 -3.00 10.75 12.00
CA HIS A 89 -2.76 9.66 12.94
C HIS A 89 -1.28 9.30 13.05
N LYS A 90 -0.71 9.42 14.26
CA LYS A 90 0.74 9.22 14.47
C LYS A 90 1.11 7.81 14.95
N ASP A 91 0.15 7.03 15.45
CA ASP A 91 0.41 5.77 16.16
C ASP A 91 0.05 4.52 15.35
N PHE A 92 0.35 4.48 14.05
CA PHE A 92 0.01 3.37 13.16
C PHE A 92 0.55 2.01 13.62
N ARG A 93 1.78 1.96 14.16
CA ARG A 93 2.36 0.73 14.72
C ARG A 93 1.54 0.17 15.88
N LEU A 94 1.14 1.04 16.82
CA LEU A 94 0.32 0.64 17.97
C LEU A 94 -1.08 0.22 17.52
N ALA A 95 -1.65 0.93 16.55
CA ALA A 95 -2.96 0.60 15.99
C ALA A 95 -2.93 -0.77 15.28
N CYS A 96 -1.86 -1.07 14.54
CA CYS A 96 -1.61 -2.36 13.93
C CYS A 96 -1.53 -3.48 14.98
N ARG A 97 -0.73 -3.30 16.04
CA ARG A 97 -0.64 -4.30 17.14
C ARG A 97 -2.00 -4.59 17.76
N ARG A 98 -2.80 -3.54 18.04
CA ARG A 98 -4.17 -3.69 18.57
C ARG A 98 -5.08 -4.44 17.62
N ALA A 99 -5.00 -4.17 16.31
CA ALA A 99 -5.77 -4.85 15.30
C ALA A 99 -5.40 -6.35 15.23
N VAL A 100 -4.10 -6.65 15.26
CA VAL A 100 -3.57 -8.03 15.29
C VAL A 100 -4.03 -8.76 16.55
N ASP A 101 -3.95 -8.15 17.73
CA ASP A 101 -4.42 -8.76 18.99
C ASP A 101 -5.92 -9.07 18.95
N ARG A 102 -6.71 -8.16 18.39
CA ARG A 102 -8.15 -8.36 18.23
C ARG A 102 -8.48 -9.51 17.29
N SER A 103 -7.63 -9.82 16.32
CA SER A 103 -7.83 -10.95 15.40
C SER A 103 -7.78 -12.31 16.09
N GLN A 104 -7.15 -12.41 17.27
CA GLN A 104 -7.00 -13.67 18.03
C GLN A 104 -6.50 -14.83 17.15
N GLY A 105 -5.53 -14.57 16.26
CA GLY A 105 -4.95 -15.57 15.36
C GLY A 105 -5.76 -15.88 14.09
N GLN A 106 -6.87 -15.16 13.86
CA GLN A 106 -7.73 -15.33 12.67
C GLN A 106 -7.39 -14.38 11.52
N LEU A 107 -6.30 -13.61 11.65
CA LEU A 107 -5.81 -12.71 10.59
C LEU A 107 -5.43 -13.53 9.36
N VAL A 108 -6.00 -13.19 8.20
CA VAL A 108 -5.74 -13.86 6.92
C VAL A 108 -5.12 -12.95 5.87
N ASP A 109 -5.37 -11.64 5.93
CA ASP A 109 -4.86 -10.65 4.98
C ASP A 109 -4.38 -9.40 5.73
N LEU A 110 -3.14 -9.00 5.45
CA LEU A 110 -2.51 -7.85 6.07
C LEU A 110 -1.81 -6.98 5.01
N THR A 111 -2.19 -5.70 4.96
CA THR A 111 -1.50 -4.66 4.19
C THR A 111 -0.96 -3.59 5.15
N ILE A 112 0.34 -3.29 5.04
CA ILE A 112 1.02 -2.22 5.77
C ILE A 112 1.85 -1.38 4.80
N GLU A 113 1.74 -0.06 4.92
CA GLU A 113 2.52 0.90 4.13
C GLU A 113 3.32 1.86 5.03
N CYS A 114 4.59 2.10 4.69
CA CYS A 114 5.52 3.08 5.29
C CYS A 114 5.97 2.90 6.74
N PHE A 115 5.20 2.25 7.63
CA PHE A 115 5.46 2.32 9.08
C PHE A 115 5.98 1.03 9.74
N ALA A 116 6.06 -0.09 9.01
CA ALA A 116 6.55 -1.33 9.58
C ALA A 116 8.05 -1.27 9.88
N ASP A 117 8.43 -1.91 10.98
CA ASP A 117 9.81 -2.19 11.39
C ASP A 117 9.94 -3.69 11.74
N ASP A 118 11.16 -4.12 11.98
CA ASP A 118 11.47 -5.50 12.35
C ASP A 118 10.71 -5.97 13.60
N ASP A 119 10.53 -5.10 14.59
CA ASP A 119 9.83 -5.41 15.84
C ASP A 119 8.33 -5.62 15.64
N LEU A 120 7.69 -4.84 14.78
CA LEU A 120 6.29 -5.00 14.43
C LEU A 120 6.10 -6.26 13.60
N LEU A 121 6.98 -6.53 12.64
CA LEU A 121 6.89 -7.71 11.80
C LEU A 121 7.02 -9.00 12.62
N ASN A 122 8.01 -9.08 13.51
CA ASN A 122 8.17 -10.21 14.43
C ASN A 122 6.93 -10.38 15.33
N TYR A 123 6.38 -9.28 15.84
CA TYR A 123 5.17 -9.32 16.66
C TYR A 123 3.96 -9.91 15.94
N ILE A 124 3.76 -9.52 14.67
CA ILE A 124 2.72 -10.04 13.80
C ILE A 124 2.95 -11.53 13.55
N ALA A 125 4.20 -11.90 13.24
CA ALA A 125 4.59 -13.27 12.94
C ALA A 125 4.29 -14.24 14.09
N ASP A 126 4.49 -13.80 15.34
CA ASP A 126 4.19 -14.60 16.53
C ASP A 126 2.69 -14.80 16.81
N ARG A 127 1.81 -14.01 16.16
CA ARG A 127 0.37 -13.98 16.47
C ARG A 127 -0.53 -14.39 15.31
N SER A 128 0.01 -14.52 14.10
CA SER A 128 -0.79 -14.57 12.87
C SER A 128 -0.49 -15.81 12.04
N CYS A 129 -0.54 -17.00 12.65
CA CYS A 129 -0.24 -18.26 11.97
C CYS A 129 -1.23 -18.63 10.84
N SER A 130 -2.39 -17.98 10.78
CA SER A 130 -3.41 -18.17 9.72
C SER A 130 -3.24 -17.21 8.53
N LEU A 131 -2.18 -16.39 8.51
CA LEU A 131 -1.98 -15.39 7.48
C LEU A 131 -1.77 -16.05 6.11
N LYS A 132 -2.58 -15.64 5.13
CA LYS A 132 -2.53 -16.12 3.74
C LYS A 132 -1.94 -15.09 2.79
N ARG A 133 -2.18 -13.80 3.06
CA ARG A 133 -1.71 -12.69 2.25
C ARG A 133 -0.99 -11.67 3.12
N LEU A 134 0.23 -11.32 2.72
CA LEU A 134 1.00 -10.22 3.29
C LEU A 134 1.39 -9.23 2.19
N LYS A 135 1.02 -7.96 2.36
CA LYS A 135 1.52 -6.85 1.55
C LYS A 135 2.27 -5.85 2.43
N LEU A 136 3.55 -5.63 2.11
CA LEU A 136 4.38 -4.59 2.70
C LEU A 136 4.79 -3.62 1.59
N GLU A 137 4.53 -2.34 1.82
CA GLU A 137 4.82 -1.28 0.86
C GLU A 137 5.65 -0.17 1.49
N SER A 138 6.74 0.24 0.85
CA SER A 138 7.61 1.33 1.31
C SER A 138 8.11 1.19 2.77
N CYS A 139 8.23 -0.03 3.28
CA CYS A 139 8.63 -0.32 4.66
C CYS A 139 10.15 -0.43 4.80
N THR A 140 10.85 0.70 4.71
CA THR A 140 12.33 0.77 4.68
C THR A 140 13.02 0.37 5.99
N GLN A 141 12.29 0.28 7.11
CA GLN A 141 12.81 -0.15 8.41
C GLN A 141 12.69 -1.66 8.66
N VAL A 142 12.17 -2.42 7.69
CA VAL A 142 12.14 -3.88 7.74
C VAL A 142 13.35 -4.43 7.01
N SER A 143 14.15 -5.25 7.68
CA SER A 143 15.27 -5.97 7.08
C SER A 143 14.79 -7.18 6.27
N GLY A 144 15.40 -7.43 5.09
CA GLY A 144 15.10 -8.62 4.29
C GLY A 144 15.32 -9.93 5.06
N THR A 145 16.34 -9.98 5.93
CA THR A 145 16.62 -11.15 6.77
C THR A 145 15.53 -11.40 7.80
N VAL A 146 15.06 -10.36 8.48
CA VAL A 146 13.97 -10.46 9.47
C VAL A 146 12.66 -10.82 8.78
N LEU A 147 12.40 -10.25 7.59
CA LEU A 147 11.26 -10.64 6.76
C LEU A 147 11.28 -12.12 6.43
N ALA A 148 12.40 -12.65 5.93
CA ALA A 148 12.52 -14.07 5.60
C ALA A 148 12.30 -14.98 6.82
N GLU A 149 12.82 -14.61 8.00
CA GLU A 149 12.59 -15.36 9.24
C GLU A 149 11.14 -15.28 9.73
N ALA A 150 10.51 -14.11 9.62
CA ALA A 150 9.11 -13.92 9.98
C ALA A 150 8.18 -14.77 9.11
N LEU A 151 8.45 -14.83 7.80
CA LEU A 151 7.64 -15.57 6.83
C LEU A 151 7.62 -17.09 7.10
N LYS A 152 8.66 -17.66 7.73
CA LYS A 152 8.65 -19.07 8.20
C LYS A 152 7.54 -19.38 9.19
N LYS A 153 7.02 -18.36 9.89
CA LYS A 153 5.93 -18.50 10.86
C LYS A 153 4.53 -18.42 10.21
N PHE A 154 4.45 -18.27 8.89
CA PHE A 154 3.20 -18.24 8.11
C PHE A 154 3.05 -19.50 7.23
N PRO A 155 2.67 -20.66 7.82
CA PRO A 155 2.58 -21.93 7.10
C PRO A 155 1.49 -21.98 6.01
N GLU A 156 0.54 -21.03 6.04
CA GLU A 156 -0.57 -20.91 5.08
C GLU A 156 -0.39 -19.76 4.09
N LEU A 157 0.79 -19.14 4.03
CA LEU A 157 1.03 -18.00 3.15
C LEU A 157 0.97 -18.42 1.67
N GLU A 158 0.03 -17.81 0.96
CA GLU A 158 -0.25 -18.01 -0.47
C GLU A 158 0.22 -16.80 -1.30
N GLU A 159 0.18 -15.60 -0.70
CA GLU A 159 0.49 -14.34 -1.38
C GLU A 159 1.44 -13.46 -0.57
N CYS A 160 2.54 -13.03 -1.18
CA CYS A 160 3.51 -12.13 -0.57
C CYS A 160 3.86 -11.00 -1.54
N HIS A 161 3.53 -9.77 -1.15
CA HIS A 161 3.73 -8.59 -1.98
C HIS A 161 4.65 -7.60 -1.29
N LEU A 162 5.80 -7.36 -1.90
CA LEU A 162 6.86 -6.49 -1.41
C LEU A 162 7.01 -5.37 -2.44
N VAL A 163 6.54 -4.18 -2.11
CA VAL A 163 6.53 -3.04 -3.02
C VAL A 163 7.44 -1.96 -2.46
N ILE A 164 8.47 -1.56 -3.21
CA ILE A 164 9.44 -0.54 -2.78
C ILE A 164 10.08 -0.96 -1.44
N MET A 165 10.72 -2.13 -1.45
CA MET A 165 11.38 -2.72 -0.28
C MET A 165 12.89 -2.80 -0.53
N PRO A 166 13.63 -1.67 -0.52
CA PRO A 166 15.04 -1.62 -0.95
C PRO A 166 16.01 -2.42 -0.06
N THR A 167 15.55 -2.85 1.12
CA THR A 167 16.28 -3.66 2.08
C THR A 167 16.22 -5.17 1.79
N VAL A 168 15.35 -5.60 0.87
CA VAL A 168 15.17 -7.00 0.48
C VAL A 168 16.10 -7.32 -0.69
N LEU A 169 17.06 -8.21 -0.46
CA LEU A 169 18.04 -8.61 -1.46
C LEU A 169 17.67 -9.96 -2.09
N ALA A 170 18.33 -10.33 -3.19
CA ALA A 170 18.07 -11.61 -3.88
C ALA A 170 18.24 -12.84 -2.96
N LYS A 171 19.21 -12.81 -2.04
CA LYS A 171 19.40 -13.87 -1.03
C LYS A 171 18.20 -14.00 -0.07
N ASP A 172 17.53 -12.90 0.22
CA ASP A 172 16.36 -12.88 1.09
C ASP A 172 15.15 -13.42 0.31
N VAL A 173 15.01 -13.07 -0.97
CA VAL A 173 14.00 -13.67 -1.87
C VAL A 173 14.19 -15.19 -2.00
N GLU A 174 15.43 -15.67 -2.12
CA GLU A 174 15.74 -17.11 -2.06
C GLU A 174 15.26 -17.74 -0.76
N ALA A 175 15.57 -17.12 0.39
CA ALA A 175 15.14 -17.60 1.70
C ALA A 175 13.61 -17.60 1.86
N ILE A 176 12.92 -16.61 1.29
CA ILE A 176 11.45 -16.53 1.26
C ILE A 176 10.87 -17.69 0.45
N GLY A 177 11.39 -17.93 -0.76
CA GLY A 177 10.90 -19.03 -1.61
C GLY A 177 11.05 -20.40 -0.94
N ARG A 178 12.15 -20.61 -0.22
CA ARG A 178 12.36 -21.85 0.56
C ARG A 178 11.41 -21.99 1.76
N SER A 179 11.02 -20.87 2.35
CA SER A 179 10.21 -20.84 3.58
C SER A 179 8.71 -20.95 3.30
N CYS A 180 8.27 -20.55 2.10
CA CYS A 180 6.86 -20.44 1.73
C CYS A 180 6.50 -21.35 0.52
N PRO A 181 6.43 -22.69 0.68
CA PRO A 181 6.21 -23.60 -0.43
C PRO A 181 4.81 -23.53 -1.08
N LYS A 182 3.84 -22.91 -0.37
CA LYS A 182 2.46 -22.69 -0.86
C LYS A 182 2.29 -21.37 -1.62
N LEU A 183 3.36 -20.60 -1.79
CA LEU A 183 3.30 -19.30 -2.44
C LEU A 183 2.86 -19.45 -3.91
N ILE A 184 1.74 -18.82 -4.24
CA ILE A 184 1.16 -18.79 -5.60
C ILE A 184 1.28 -17.41 -6.24
N SER A 185 1.43 -16.36 -5.42
CA SER A 185 1.55 -14.98 -5.87
C SER A 185 2.72 -14.30 -5.17
N PHE A 186 3.64 -13.76 -5.95
CA PHE A 186 4.77 -13.01 -5.43
C PHE A 186 4.94 -11.70 -6.18
N THR A 187 5.07 -10.62 -5.44
CA THR A 187 5.43 -9.30 -5.99
C THR A 187 6.70 -8.85 -5.29
N HIS A 188 7.68 -8.45 -6.09
CA HIS A 188 8.82 -7.68 -5.62
C HIS A 188 9.03 -6.55 -6.63
N ASP A 189 8.40 -5.41 -6.37
CA ASP A 189 8.40 -4.27 -7.28
C ASP A 189 9.35 -3.20 -6.76
N ASP A 190 10.21 -2.64 -7.62
CA ASP A 190 11.13 -1.54 -7.29
C ASP A 190 10.53 -0.18 -7.69
N TYR A 191 11.21 0.90 -7.29
CA TYR A 191 10.84 2.27 -7.61
C TYR A 191 11.05 2.54 -9.10
N GLY A 192 9.96 2.84 -9.84
CA GLY A 192 9.96 3.11 -11.28
C GLY A 192 10.69 4.38 -11.76
N TYR A 193 11.47 5.05 -10.89
CA TYR A 193 12.23 6.27 -11.21
C TYR A 193 13.74 6.08 -11.21
N ARG A 194 14.26 4.85 -11.32
CA ARG A 194 15.66 4.69 -11.71
C ARG A 194 15.77 5.21 -13.14
N SER A 195 16.42 6.36 -13.32
CA SER A 195 16.62 6.98 -14.63
C SER A 195 17.14 5.96 -15.64
N TRP A 196 16.83 6.13 -16.93
CA TRP A 196 17.41 5.33 -18.01
C TRP A 196 18.93 5.21 -17.88
N GLU A 197 19.60 6.24 -17.35
CA GLU A 197 21.03 6.27 -17.04
C GLU A 197 21.46 5.22 -16.01
N ALA A 198 20.63 4.94 -14.99
CA ALA A 198 20.86 3.84 -14.04
C ALA A 198 20.68 2.47 -14.70
N CYS A 199 19.80 2.36 -15.71
CA CYS A 199 19.64 1.15 -16.53
C CYS A 199 20.74 0.96 -17.59
N ASN A 200 21.47 2.04 -17.92
CA ASN A 200 22.55 2.05 -18.91
C ASN A 200 23.93 1.72 -18.29
N VAL A 201 24.00 1.60 -16.96
CA VAL A 201 25.11 0.91 -16.29
C VAL A 201 25.00 -0.55 -16.73
N ARG A 202 25.91 -0.99 -17.61
CA ARG A 202 25.98 -2.36 -18.14
C ARG A 202 25.50 -3.36 -17.09
N ALA A 203 24.51 -4.18 -17.45
CA ALA A 203 24.01 -5.28 -16.65
C ALA A 203 25.15 -5.91 -15.86
N GLY A 204 25.20 -5.62 -14.56
CA GLY A 204 26.23 -6.13 -13.67
C GLY A 204 26.13 -7.66 -13.58
N PRO A 205 27.16 -8.34 -13.05
CA PRO A 205 27.11 -9.79 -12.87
C PRO A 205 25.86 -10.26 -12.10
N ASP A 206 25.33 -9.42 -11.22
CA ASP A 206 24.24 -9.74 -10.28
C ASP A 206 22.85 -9.31 -10.80
N CYS A 207 22.75 -8.81 -12.04
CA CYS A 207 21.49 -8.29 -12.60
C CYS A 207 20.37 -9.35 -12.72
N ASN A 208 20.70 -10.64 -12.72
CA ASN A 208 19.71 -11.71 -12.82
C ASN A 208 19.43 -12.39 -11.47
N ASP A 209 20.05 -11.95 -10.36
CA ASP A 209 20.02 -12.68 -9.10
C ASP A 209 18.62 -12.85 -8.52
N TYR A 210 17.79 -11.81 -8.59
CA TYR A 210 16.38 -11.90 -8.15
C TYR A 210 15.61 -12.91 -8.99
N ALA A 211 15.76 -12.85 -10.33
CA ALA A 211 15.11 -13.77 -11.26
C ALA A 211 15.54 -15.22 -11.01
N LEU A 212 16.84 -15.45 -10.81
CA LEU A 212 17.40 -16.77 -10.50
C LEU A 212 16.93 -17.30 -9.13
N ALA A 213 16.85 -16.43 -8.11
CA ALA A 213 16.36 -16.78 -6.79
C ALA A 213 14.89 -17.25 -6.86
N ILE A 214 14.05 -16.51 -7.59
CA ILE A 214 12.63 -16.85 -7.78
C ILE A 214 12.49 -18.15 -8.57
N ALA A 215 13.14 -18.24 -9.75
CA ALA A 215 13.07 -19.39 -10.63
C ALA A 215 13.44 -20.71 -9.93
N LYS A 216 14.45 -20.69 -9.05
CA LYS A 216 14.93 -21.88 -8.33
C LYS A 216 14.08 -22.26 -7.13
N ASN A 217 13.48 -21.29 -6.44
CA ASN A 217 12.88 -21.53 -5.12
C ASN A 217 11.35 -21.34 -5.07
N MET A 218 10.72 -20.86 -6.15
CA MET A 218 9.27 -20.61 -6.20
C MET A 218 8.58 -21.25 -7.42
N PRO A 219 8.75 -22.56 -7.68
CA PRO A 219 8.31 -23.19 -8.94
C PRO A 219 6.79 -23.24 -9.13
N ASN A 220 6.02 -23.08 -8.05
CA ASN A 220 4.55 -23.16 -8.06
C ASN A 220 3.86 -21.81 -8.31
N LEU A 221 4.64 -20.73 -8.55
CA LEU A 221 4.07 -19.41 -8.78
C LEU A 221 3.13 -19.38 -9.99
N GLN A 222 2.01 -18.70 -9.79
CA GLN A 222 1.00 -18.42 -10.81
C GLN A 222 0.98 -16.93 -11.17
N HIS A 223 1.35 -16.07 -10.23
CA HIS A 223 1.38 -14.62 -10.42
C HIS A 223 2.73 -14.08 -9.96
N LEU A 224 3.41 -13.37 -10.85
CA LEU A 224 4.69 -12.73 -10.56
C LEU A 224 4.68 -11.29 -11.05
N SER A 225 5.07 -10.37 -10.19
CA SER A 225 5.37 -8.98 -10.56
C SER A 225 6.79 -8.64 -10.13
N LEU A 226 7.57 -8.14 -11.10
CA LEU A 226 8.93 -7.65 -10.96
C LEU A 226 9.03 -6.26 -11.60
N PHE A 227 8.06 -5.39 -11.31
CA PHE A 227 7.99 -4.06 -11.89
C PHE A 227 9.29 -3.28 -11.58
N ALA A 228 9.82 -2.60 -12.60
CA ALA A 228 11.04 -1.79 -12.52
C ALA A 228 12.29 -2.54 -12.03
N HIS A 229 12.34 -3.87 -12.16
CA HIS A 229 13.55 -4.62 -11.85
C HIS A 229 14.60 -4.54 -12.96
N HIS A 230 15.87 -4.51 -12.55
CA HIS A 230 16.98 -4.81 -13.43
C HIS A 230 17.01 -6.33 -13.67
N MET A 231 16.83 -6.76 -14.92
CA MET A 231 17.05 -8.14 -15.37
C MET A 231 17.35 -8.19 -16.87
N THR A 232 18.10 -9.19 -17.31
CA THR A 232 18.36 -9.45 -18.74
C THR A 232 17.47 -10.58 -19.27
N ASN A 233 17.54 -10.85 -20.58
CA ASN A 233 16.79 -11.93 -21.20
C ASN A 233 17.08 -13.30 -20.56
N ASP A 234 18.29 -13.52 -20.05
CA ASP A 234 18.66 -14.76 -19.34
C ASP A 234 17.90 -14.91 -18.02
N GLY A 235 17.70 -13.81 -17.28
CA GLY A 235 16.89 -13.80 -16.07
C GLY A 235 15.41 -14.10 -16.36
N LEU A 236 14.85 -13.48 -17.41
CA LEU A 236 13.48 -13.76 -17.84
C LEU A 236 13.31 -15.22 -18.28
N GLU A 237 14.26 -15.76 -19.06
CA GLU A 237 14.25 -17.16 -19.47
C GLU A 237 14.30 -18.10 -18.26
N ALA A 238 15.14 -17.80 -17.26
CA ALA A 238 15.18 -18.57 -16.03
C ALA A 238 13.83 -18.59 -15.31
N ILE A 239 13.12 -17.45 -15.23
CA ILE A 239 11.76 -17.38 -14.68
C ILE A 239 10.79 -18.26 -15.47
N LEU A 240 10.78 -18.16 -16.80
CA LEU A 240 9.87 -18.93 -17.66
C LEU A 240 10.10 -20.45 -17.55
N GLN A 241 11.35 -20.86 -17.29
CA GLN A 241 11.72 -22.26 -17.10
C GLN A 241 11.44 -22.75 -15.67
N GLY A 242 11.74 -21.94 -14.65
CA GLY A 242 11.59 -22.30 -13.24
C GLY A 242 10.15 -22.26 -12.73
N CYS A 243 9.36 -21.27 -13.19
CA CYS A 243 7.98 -21.05 -12.75
C CYS A 243 7.00 -21.64 -13.78
N ALA A 244 6.87 -22.96 -13.82
CA ALA A 244 6.17 -23.65 -14.89
C ALA A 244 4.64 -23.42 -14.91
N HIS A 245 4.05 -22.91 -13.83
CA HIS A 245 2.61 -22.67 -13.67
C HIS A 245 2.20 -21.20 -13.79
N LEU A 246 3.12 -20.35 -14.26
CA LEU A 246 2.91 -18.92 -14.33
C LEU A 246 1.75 -18.57 -15.27
N LYS A 247 0.75 -17.87 -14.74
CA LYS A 247 -0.44 -17.38 -15.46
C LYS A 247 -0.34 -15.89 -15.74
N SER A 248 0.27 -15.14 -14.82
CA SER A 248 0.47 -13.70 -14.96
C SER A 248 1.92 -13.31 -14.66
N LEU A 249 2.45 -12.42 -15.48
CA LEU A 249 3.78 -11.84 -15.35
C LEU A 249 3.72 -10.34 -15.64
N ASP A 250 4.13 -9.53 -14.66
CA ASP A 250 4.34 -8.09 -14.84
C ASP A 250 5.84 -7.76 -14.77
N ILE A 251 6.37 -7.30 -15.90
CA ILE A 251 7.77 -6.89 -16.08
C ILE A 251 7.84 -5.49 -16.70
N ARG A 252 6.81 -4.67 -16.48
CA ARG A 252 6.84 -3.25 -16.86
C ARG A 252 8.05 -2.56 -16.26
N GLN A 253 8.60 -1.58 -16.98
CA GLN A 253 9.78 -0.82 -16.57
C GLN A 253 11.08 -1.66 -16.41
N CYS A 254 11.10 -2.93 -16.83
CA CYS A 254 12.32 -3.74 -16.87
C CYS A 254 13.16 -3.43 -18.11
N TYR A 255 13.78 -2.24 -18.16
CA TYR A 255 14.39 -1.69 -19.38
C TYR A 255 15.66 -2.39 -19.87
N CYS A 256 16.27 -3.26 -19.06
CA CYS A 256 17.41 -4.07 -19.49
C CYS A 256 16.99 -5.27 -20.39
N LEU A 257 15.68 -5.54 -20.51
CA LEU A 257 15.16 -6.58 -21.39
C LEU A 257 15.15 -6.13 -22.85
N LYS A 258 15.68 -7.00 -23.72
CA LYS A 258 15.63 -6.83 -25.17
C LYS A 258 14.50 -7.69 -25.71
N MET A 259 13.31 -7.10 -25.80
CA MET A 259 12.11 -7.76 -26.29
C MET A 259 12.16 -7.94 -27.81
N THR A 260 12.77 -9.04 -28.26
CA THR A 260 12.70 -9.47 -29.67
C THR A 260 11.35 -10.13 -29.94
N GLN A 261 10.93 -10.16 -31.21
CA GLN A 261 9.67 -10.81 -31.62
C GLN A 261 9.56 -12.26 -31.13
N ASP A 262 10.67 -13.02 -31.21
CA ASP A 262 10.70 -14.41 -30.74
C ASP A 262 10.55 -14.53 -29.22
N LEU A 263 11.20 -13.65 -28.44
CA LEU A 263 11.08 -13.66 -26.99
C LEU A 263 9.66 -13.28 -26.54
N GLU A 264 9.09 -12.24 -27.14
CA GLU A 264 7.70 -11.84 -26.87
C GLU A 264 6.72 -12.96 -27.18
N LYS A 265 6.86 -13.61 -28.35
CA LYS A 265 6.01 -14.72 -28.75
C LYS A 265 6.09 -15.85 -27.73
N ARG A 266 7.29 -16.27 -27.32
CA ARG A 266 7.47 -17.30 -26.28
C ARG A 266 6.84 -16.91 -24.95
N CYS A 267 6.96 -15.65 -24.53
CA CYS A 267 6.32 -15.17 -23.31
C CYS A 267 4.79 -15.27 -23.40
N ARG A 268 4.18 -14.85 -24.51
CA ARG A 268 2.72 -14.91 -24.71
C ARG A 268 2.18 -16.33 -24.86
N GLU A 269 2.97 -17.24 -25.42
CA GLU A 269 2.61 -18.66 -25.48
C GLU A 269 2.64 -19.31 -24.09
N ARG A 270 3.49 -18.81 -23.18
CA ARG A 270 3.69 -19.39 -21.84
C ARG A 270 2.82 -18.75 -20.77
N VAL A 271 2.59 -17.44 -20.85
CA VAL A 271 1.94 -16.61 -19.84
C VAL A 271 0.71 -15.94 -20.44
N LYS A 272 -0.45 -16.14 -19.81
CA LYS A 272 -1.73 -15.62 -20.29
C LYS A 272 -1.83 -14.09 -20.09
N ASP A 273 -1.56 -13.64 -18.88
CA ASP A 273 -1.73 -12.25 -18.46
C ASP A 273 -0.34 -11.59 -18.34
N LEU A 274 0.23 -11.21 -19.49
CA LEU A 274 1.57 -10.65 -19.62
C LEU A 274 1.53 -9.12 -19.75
N ARG A 275 2.34 -8.42 -18.94
CA ARG A 275 2.60 -6.98 -19.05
C ARG A 275 4.08 -6.73 -19.33
N LEU A 276 4.37 -6.16 -20.49
CA LEU A 276 5.70 -5.98 -21.06
C LEU A 276 6.37 -4.67 -20.59
N PRO A 277 7.72 -4.54 -20.72
CA PRO A 277 8.46 -3.37 -20.25
C PRO A 277 7.88 -2.00 -20.64
N SER A 278 7.34 -1.87 -21.85
CA SER A 278 6.81 -0.62 -22.40
C SER A 278 5.29 -0.46 -22.27
N ASP A 279 4.59 -1.41 -21.64
CA ASP A 279 3.15 -1.32 -21.46
C ASP A 279 2.78 -0.17 -20.52
N SER A 280 1.58 0.37 -20.70
CA SER A 280 1.07 1.49 -19.90
C SER A 280 1.09 1.20 -18.40
N ILE A 281 1.44 2.23 -17.62
CA ILE A 281 1.49 2.20 -16.15
C ILE A 281 0.34 2.97 -15.50
N ILE A 282 -0.67 3.37 -16.27
CA ILE A 282 -1.80 4.20 -15.77
C ILE A 282 -2.55 3.52 -14.61
N ASP A 283 -2.58 2.18 -14.58
CA ASP A 283 -3.23 1.39 -13.54
C ASP A 283 -2.36 1.20 -12.28
N VAL A 284 -1.07 1.55 -12.35
CA VAL A 284 -0.21 1.65 -11.17
C VAL A 284 -0.49 3.02 -10.60
N ALA A 285 -1.18 3.06 -9.44
CA ALA A 285 -1.51 4.30 -8.77
C ALA A 285 -0.25 5.17 -8.69
N ARG A 286 -0.26 6.30 -9.41
CA ARG A 286 0.81 7.28 -9.33
C ARG A 286 0.92 7.68 -7.86
N LEU A 287 2.15 7.80 -7.38
CA LEU A 287 2.43 8.52 -6.15
C LEU A 287 2.02 9.98 -6.44
N ASP A 288 0.74 10.29 -6.28
CA ASP A 288 0.22 11.64 -6.45
C ASP A 288 0.94 12.54 -5.43
N GLY A 289 1.76 13.46 -5.92
CA GLY A 289 2.50 14.41 -5.09
C GLY A 289 3.61 15.15 -5.83
N ASP A 290 4.28 14.53 -6.80
CA ASP A 290 5.25 15.21 -7.64
C ASP A 290 4.60 15.50 -9.00
N GLU A 291 4.33 16.77 -9.29
CA GLU A 291 4.13 17.19 -10.68
C GLU A 291 5.25 16.61 -11.54
N PRO A 292 4.98 16.13 -12.75
CA PRO A 292 6.05 15.77 -13.66
C PRO A 292 6.91 17.03 -13.81
N SER A 293 8.17 16.99 -13.38
CA SER A 293 9.10 17.99 -13.89
C SER A 293 9.06 17.82 -15.42
N ASP A 294 8.93 18.93 -16.13
CA ASP A 294 8.89 19.02 -17.59
C ASP A 294 10.18 18.48 -18.28
N ASP A 295 11.01 17.70 -17.58
CA ASP A 295 12.17 16.99 -18.11
C ASP A 295 11.81 15.65 -18.75
N ILE A 296 10.54 15.43 -19.09
CA ILE A 296 10.16 14.48 -20.13
C ILE A 296 10.69 15.06 -21.44
N CYS A 297 11.94 14.81 -21.75
CA CYS A 297 12.48 15.08 -23.08
C CYS A 297 12.15 13.88 -23.97
N PRO A 298 11.30 14.03 -25.01
CA PRO A 298 11.07 12.99 -26.01
C PRO A 298 12.22 12.86 -27.01
N ASP A 299 13.25 13.71 -26.93
CA ASP A 299 14.33 13.77 -27.91
C ASP A 299 15.71 13.95 -27.27
N VAL A 300 16.38 12.84 -26.95
CA VAL A 300 17.85 12.79 -26.98
C VAL A 300 18.29 11.46 -27.60
N CYS A 301 17.92 11.27 -28.88
CA CYS A 301 18.62 10.34 -29.76
C CYS A 301 20.04 10.89 -30.01
N GLY A 302 20.94 10.63 -29.08
CA GLY A 302 22.33 11.03 -29.16
C GLY A 302 23.26 9.86 -29.44
N CYS A 303 22.89 8.88 -30.29
CA CYS A 303 23.81 7.81 -30.73
C CYS A 303 23.26 7.01 -31.94
N CYS A 304 22.91 7.69 -33.04
CA CYS A 304 23.05 7.08 -34.37
C CYS A 304 24.03 7.91 -35.17
N GLY A 305 25.25 7.41 -35.31
CA GLY A 305 26.26 8.03 -36.15
C GLY A 305 25.82 7.99 -37.60
N TYR A 306 25.63 9.15 -38.22
CA TYR A 306 25.72 9.33 -39.66
C TYR A 306 26.46 10.64 -39.93
N SER A 307 27.68 10.49 -40.44
CA SER A 307 28.43 11.55 -41.10
C SER A 307 27.72 11.93 -42.40
N GLY A 308 27.39 13.21 -42.60
CA GLY A 308 26.89 13.70 -43.88
C GLY A 308 26.27 15.08 -43.77
N SER A 309 26.77 16.00 -44.58
CA SER A 309 26.42 17.41 -44.72
C SER A 309 25.01 17.69 -45.24
N ASP A 310 24.50 18.86 -44.81
CA ASP A 310 23.53 19.76 -45.46
C ASP A 310 22.05 19.41 -45.63
N SER A 311 21.25 20.46 -45.38
CA SER A 311 19.87 20.78 -45.80
C SER A 311 18.67 20.13 -45.09
N ASP A 312 18.16 20.87 -44.11
CA ASP A 312 16.77 21.35 -43.97
C ASP A 312 15.68 20.68 -44.85
N ALA A 313 14.77 19.94 -44.21
CA ALA A 313 13.31 19.97 -44.41
C ALA A 313 12.62 18.74 -43.81
N GLY A 314 11.73 18.96 -42.84
CA GLY A 314 10.63 18.03 -42.54
C GLY A 314 10.56 17.47 -41.13
N CYS A 315 10.30 18.32 -40.13
CA CYS A 315 9.70 17.91 -38.85
C CYS A 315 8.92 19.08 -38.22
N GLU A 316 8.04 19.72 -39.00
CA GLU A 316 6.92 20.48 -38.45
C GLU A 316 5.65 19.89 -39.05
N ASP A 317 4.89 19.12 -38.26
CA ASP A 317 3.43 18.98 -38.44
C ASP A 317 2.70 18.17 -37.33
N PHE A 318 3.37 17.66 -36.29
CA PHE A 318 2.67 16.82 -35.29
C PHE A 318 2.01 17.55 -34.11
N TYR A 319 2.07 18.88 -34.05
CA TYR A 319 1.56 19.65 -32.88
C TYR A 319 0.28 20.46 -33.11
N ARG A 320 -0.37 20.37 -34.28
CA ARG A 320 -1.51 21.28 -34.59
C ARG A 320 -2.92 20.78 -34.26
N ASP A 321 -3.11 19.50 -33.95
CA ASP A 321 -4.49 18.95 -33.84
C ASP A 321 -4.97 18.66 -32.40
N TYR A 322 -4.21 19.02 -31.35
CA TYR A 322 -4.66 18.80 -29.97
C TYR A 322 -5.45 19.97 -29.34
N TYR A 323 -5.66 21.07 -30.08
CA TYR A 323 -6.44 22.23 -29.63
C TYR A 323 -7.49 22.67 -30.65
N SER A 324 -8.25 21.74 -31.22
CA SER A 324 -9.44 22.09 -32.03
C SER A 324 -10.54 21.04 -31.88
N LEU A 325 -11.61 21.47 -31.20
CA LEU A 325 -12.93 20.85 -30.94
C LEU A 325 -13.07 20.03 -29.66
#